data_AF-A0A5N6H407-F1
#
_entry.id   AF-A0A5N6H407-F1
#
_cell.length_a   1.000
_cell.length_b   1.000
_cell.length_c   1.000
_cell.angle_alpha   90.00
_cell.angle_beta   90.00
_cell.angle_gamma   90.00
#
_symmetry.space_group_name_H-M   'P 1'
#
loop_
_entity.id
_entity.type
_entity.pdbx_description
1 polymer ?
#
loop_
_entity_poly.entity_id
_entity_poly.type
_entity_poly.pdbx_seq_one_letter_code
_entity_poly.pdbx_strand_id
1 'polypeptide(L)'
;MILLVTREDVAADPPDAYGVLFHPETIGHRAVSGSHIRFRNFVAKEIIAMPGAGAEAIEAALTASAGLVGAIAVALMRRCFEMTLRFAKSDTRNDTESIINKQSVADLLIKMKMRCEAGRALTWKACSSVGRLPEAAETAHLAKIFCSENAVQCVIEGMNAVGVQAYQAKFHYGVLLNDAACLPIFDGGNVGVRRREVEAIFYYTGYDPLASTFGSKL
;
A
#
# COMPACT_ATOMS: atom_id res chain seq x y z
N MET A 1 7.84 9.30 -22.87
CA MET A 1 9.00 8.43 -23.06
C MET A 1 9.42 7.90 -21.72
N ILE A 2 9.91 6.66 -21.65
CA ILE A 2 10.56 6.09 -20.48
C ILE A 2 11.94 5.64 -20.92
N LEU A 3 12.96 6.02 -20.14
CA LEU A 3 14.35 5.66 -20.38
C LEU A 3 14.77 4.62 -19.34
N LEU A 4 15.54 3.62 -19.77
CA LEU A 4 16.24 2.73 -18.86
C LEU A 4 17.55 3.41 -18.46
N VAL A 5 17.77 3.60 -17.16
CA VAL A 5 19.03 4.13 -16.63
C VAL A 5 19.78 2.99 -15.97
N THR A 6 20.92 2.62 -16.54
CA THR A 6 21.79 1.54 -16.03
C THR A 6 23.01 2.11 -15.29
N ARG A 7 23.76 1.22 -14.62
CA ARG A 7 25.03 1.62 -14.00
C ARG A 7 26.08 1.95 -15.05
N GLU A 8 26.01 1.27 -16.19
CA GLU A 8 26.87 1.46 -17.35
C GLU A 8 26.64 2.84 -18.00
N ASP A 9 25.40 3.30 -18.08
CA ASP A 9 25.09 4.67 -18.54
C ASP A 9 25.72 5.70 -17.59
N VAL A 10 25.51 5.53 -16.27
CA VAL A 10 26.11 6.40 -15.25
C VAL A 10 27.64 6.44 -15.32
N ALA A 11 28.29 5.30 -15.59
CA ALA A 11 29.74 5.23 -15.72
C ALA A 11 30.27 5.80 -17.06
N ALA A 12 29.44 5.81 -18.10
CA ALA A 12 29.81 6.31 -19.43
C ALA A 12 29.61 7.83 -19.58
N ASP A 13 28.69 8.42 -18.82
CA ASP A 13 28.45 9.86 -18.79
C ASP A 13 29.50 10.61 -17.93
N PRO A 14 29.69 11.94 -18.14
CA PRO A 14 30.55 12.77 -17.31
C PRO A 14 30.19 12.69 -15.82
N PRO A 15 31.15 12.83 -14.88
CA PRO A 15 30.88 12.68 -13.44
C PRO A 15 29.83 13.63 -12.85
N ASP A 16 29.54 14.77 -13.48
CA ASP A 16 28.52 15.73 -13.02
C ASP A 16 27.12 15.51 -13.65
N ALA A 17 27.00 14.56 -14.58
CA ALA A 17 25.76 14.29 -15.31
C ALA A 17 24.71 13.55 -14.47
N TYR A 18 25.14 12.76 -13.48
CA TYR A 18 24.29 12.08 -12.51
C TYR A 18 24.75 12.43 -11.09
N GLY A 19 23.82 12.77 -10.20
CA GLY A 19 24.15 13.06 -8.81
C GLY A 19 23.04 12.67 -7.84
N VAL A 20 23.42 12.00 -6.76
CA VAL A 20 22.56 11.83 -5.59
C VAL A 20 22.72 13.06 -4.71
N LEU A 21 21.65 13.87 -4.61
CA LEU A 21 21.69 15.13 -3.87
C LEU A 21 21.55 14.90 -2.36
N PHE A 22 20.56 14.10 -1.96
CA PHE A 22 20.38 13.67 -0.58
C PHE A 22 19.45 12.45 -0.50
N HIS A 23 19.46 11.78 0.65
CA HIS A 23 18.51 10.73 1.00
C HIS A 23 17.48 11.31 1.99
N PRO A 24 16.20 11.43 1.59
CA PRO A 24 15.15 11.89 2.51
C PRO A 24 15.03 10.94 3.71
N GLU A 25 14.99 11.49 4.92
CA GLU A 25 14.64 10.71 6.10
C GLU A 25 13.12 10.50 6.17
N THR A 26 12.70 9.26 6.38
CA THR A 26 11.29 8.90 6.54
C THR A 26 10.98 8.42 7.96
N ILE A 27 9.76 8.68 8.42
CA ILE A 27 9.32 8.25 9.76
C ILE A 27 9.03 6.74 9.82
N GLY A 28 8.62 6.16 8.70
CA GLY A 28 8.36 4.73 8.48
C GLY A 28 9.19 4.19 7.31
N HIS A 29 9.27 2.88 7.18
CA HIS A 29 10.07 2.18 6.17
C HIS A 29 11.54 2.62 6.15
N ARG A 30 12.13 2.87 7.32
CA ARG A 30 13.47 3.48 7.50
C ARG A 30 14.65 2.75 6.84
N ALA A 31 14.43 1.52 6.36
CA ALA A 31 15.45 0.72 5.68
C ALA A 31 15.45 0.90 4.14
N VAL A 32 14.50 1.66 3.58
CA VAL A 32 14.44 1.90 2.13
C VAL A 32 15.32 3.09 1.72
N SER A 33 15.79 3.08 0.47
CA SER A 33 16.48 4.22 -0.14
C SER A 33 15.65 4.78 -1.29
N GLY A 34 15.20 6.02 -1.15
CA GLY A 34 14.50 6.78 -2.19
C GLY A 34 15.11 8.17 -2.32
N SER A 35 16.31 8.27 -2.90
CA SER A 35 17.09 9.51 -2.93
C SER A 35 16.53 10.55 -3.89
N HIS A 36 16.83 11.82 -3.59
CA HIS A 36 16.70 12.90 -4.56
C HIS A 36 17.87 12.82 -5.53
N ILE A 37 17.57 12.50 -6.79
CA ILE A 37 18.54 12.34 -7.86
C ILE A 37 18.42 13.51 -8.84
N ARG A 38 19.56 14.01 -9.33
CA ARG A 38 19.65 14.99 -10.40
C ARG A 38 20.30 14.36 -11.63
N PHE A 39 19.72 14.65 -12.79
CA PHE A 39 20.33 14.41 -14.10
C PHE A 39 20.65 15.76 -14.75
N ARG A 40 21.83 15.92 -15.35
CA ARG A 40 22.27 17.12 -16.07
C ARG A 40 22.97 16.72 -17.37
N ASN A 41 22.36 16.98 -18.52
CA ASN A 41 22.90 16.55 -19.83
C ASN A 41 23.25 15.05 -19.88
N PHE A 42 22.53 14.23 -19.10
CA PHE A 42 22.73 12.78 -19.00
C PHE A 42 22.19 12.06 -20.23
N VAL A 43 22.90 11.04 -20.73
CA VAL A 43 22.50 10.29 -21.92
C VAL A 43 22.26 8.83 -21.58
N ALA A 44 20.98 8.47 -21.38
CA ALA A 44 20.57 7.07 -21.33
C ALA A 44 20.50 6.49 -22.75
N LYS A 45 21.04 5.28 -22.96
CA LYS A 45 21.12 4.65 -24.29
C LYS A 45 19.83 3.94 -24.70
N GLU A 46 19.06 3.47 -23.72
CA GLU A 46 17.95 2.56 -23.94
C GLU A 46 16.60 3.21 -23.65
N ILE A 47 15.65 3.05 -24.59
CA ILE A 47 14.27 3.54 -24.48
C ILE A 47 13.35 2.35 -24.22
N ILE A 48 12.62 2.38 -23.10
CA ILE A 48 11.62 1.35 -22.75
C ILE A 48 10.26 1.70 -23.36
N ALA A 49 9.93 2.99 -23.47
CA ALA A 49 8.70 3.44 -24.09
C ALA A 49 8.93 4.73 -24.87
N MET A 50 8.45 4.77 -26.11
CA MET A 50 8.59 5.92 -27.00
C MET A 50 7.90 7.18 -26.44
N PRO A 51 8.25 8.39 -26.94
CA PRO A 51 7.43 9.58 -26.70
C PRO A 51 5.95 9.31 -27.00
N GLY A 52 5.04 9.75 -26.12
CA GLY A 52 3.60 9.44 -26.19
C GLY A 52 3.17 8.17 -25.43
N ALA A 53 3.96 7.10 -25.44
CA ALA A 53 3.59 5.81 -24.83
C ALA A 53 3.97 5.65 -23.34
N GLY A 54 4.58 6.69 -22.73
CA GLY A 54 5.11 6.58 -21.37
C GLY A 54 4.04 6.50 -20.28
N ALA A 55 2.94 7.23 -20.44
CA ALA A 55 1.86 7.25 -19.44
C ALA A 55 1.19 5.87 -19.32
N GLU A 56 0.83 5.26 -20.45
CA GLU A 56 0.23 3.93 -20.51
C GLU A 56 1.13 2.85 -19.88
N ALA A 57 2.42 2.86 -20.20
CA ALA A 57 3.37 1.91 -19.61
C ALA A 57 3.51 2.09 -18.09
N ILE A 58 3.53 3.33 -17.59
CA ILE A 58 3.54 3.63 -16.15
C ILE A 58 2.24 3.17 -15.49
N GLU A 59 1.09 3.45 -16.10
CA GLU A 59 -0.23 3.09 -15.59
C GLU A 59 -0.38 1.57 -15.49
N ALA A 60 0.04 0.82 -16.51
CA ALA A 60 0.02 -0.64 -16.49
C ALA A 60 0.89 -1.20 -15.35
N ALA A 61 2.10 -0.67 -15.17
CA ALA A 61 3.00 -1.07 -14.09
C ALA A 61 2.42 -0.73 -12.71
N LEU A 62 1.88 0.48 -12.55
CA LEU A 62 1.29 0.97 -11.31
C LEU A 62 -0.04 0.31 -10.96
N THR A 63 -0.76 -0.23 -11.95
CA THR A 63 -1.95 -1.04 -11.74
C THR A 63 -1.58 -2.39 -11.11
N ALA A 64 -0.53 -3.03 -11.61
CA ALA A 64 -0.04 -4.27 -11.03
C ALA A 64 0.48 -4.07 -9.59
N SER A 65 1.25 -3.00 -9.35
CA SER A 65 1.77 -2.69 -8.00
C SER A 65 0.65 -2.33 -7.01
N ALA A 66 -0.42 -1.65 -7.45
CA ALA A 66 -1.55 -1.32 -6.59
C ALA A 66 -2.17 -2.56 -5.91
N GLY A 67 -2.33 -3.65 -6.66
CA GLY A 67 -2.76 -4.93 -6.08
C GLY A 67 -1.79 -5.46 -5.02
N LEU A 68 -0.48 -5.39 -5.28
CA LEU A 68 0.56 -5.85 -4.35
C LEU A 68 0.68 -4.97 -3.09
N VAL A 69 0.41 -3.67 -3.19
CA VAL A 69 0.30 -2.79 -2.01
C VAL A 69 -0.84 -3.25 -1.09
N GLY A 70 -1.93 -3.77 -1.65
CA GLY A 70 -2.98 -4.44 -0.87
C GLY A 70 -2.43 -5.57 0.00
N ALA A 71 -1.53 -6.39 -0.55
CA ALA A 71 -0.90 -7.49 0.18
C ALA A 71 0.02 -6.99 1.32
N ILE A 72 0.79 -5.92 1.07
CA ILE A 72 1.65 -5.28 2.09
C ILE A 72 0.79 -4.77 3.24
N ALA A 73 -0.31 -4.06 2.93
CA ALA A 73 -1.25 -3.55 3.91
C ALA A 73 -1.89 -4.67 4.74
N VAL A 74 -2.32 -5.76 4.10
CA VAL A 74 -2.88 -6.94 4.78
C VAL A 74 -1.86 -7.61 5.70
N ALA A 75 -0.60 -7.71 5.29
CA ALA A 75 0.46 -8.28 6.12
C ALA A 75 0.72 -7.41 7.37
N LEU A 76 0.74 -6.09 7.22
CA LEU A 76 0.86 -5.14 8.32
C LEU A 76 -0.33 -5.27 9.29
N MET A 77 -1.57 -5.26 8.77
CA MET A 77 -2.77 -5.45 9.59
C MET A 77 -2.74 -6.77 10.35
N ARG A 78 -2.34 -7.88 9.69
CA ARG A 78 -2.21 -9.19 10.33
C ARG A 78 -1.21 -9.15 11.49
N ARG A 79 -0.04 -8.54 11.29
CA ARG A 79 0.98 -8.39 12.33
C ARG A 79 0.43 -7.60 13.53
N CYS A 80 -0.22 -6.48 13.27
CA CYS A 80 -0.83 -5.64 14.30
C CYS A 80 -1.90 -6.42 15.08
N PHE A 81 -2.80 -7.12 14.38
CA PHE A 81 -3.85 -7.94 14.98
C PHE A 81 -3.28 -9.05 15.86
N GLU A 82 -2.31 -9.81 15.38
CA GLU A 82 -1.70 -10.90 16.16
C GLU A 82 -1.00 -10.39 17.43
N MET A 83 -0.29 -9.27 17.35
CA MET A 83 0.32 -8.63 18.52
C MET A 83 -0.74 -8.20 19.54
N THR A 84 -1.80 -7.55 19.06
CA THR A 84 -2.90 -7.05 19.90
C THR A 84 -3.68 -8.20 20.53
N LEU A 85 -4.00 -9.24 19.78
CA LEU A 85 -4.71 -10.42 20.28
C LEU A 85 -3.90 -11.16 21.34
N ARG A 86 -2.58 -11.34 21.12
CA ARG A 86 -1.70 -11.94 22.13
C ARG A 86 -1.71 -11.13 23.42
N PHE A 87 -1.53 -9.81 23.31
CA PHE A 87 -1.57 -8.91 24.46
C PHE A 87 -2.91 -9.01 25.20
N ALA A 88 -4.02 -8.94 24.46
CA ALA A 88 -5.35 -8.96 25.05
C ALA A 88 -5.69 -10.26 25.79
N LYS A 89 -5.13 -11.39 25.34
CA LYS A 89 -5.30 -12.69 26.00
C LYS A 89 -4.46 -12.84 27.28
N SER A 90 -3.33 -12.16 27.36
CA SER A 90 -2.34 -12.36 28.44
C SER A 90 -2.37 -11.31 29.56
N ASP A 91 -2.83 -10.09 29.27
CA ASP A 91 -2.78 -8.97 30.22
C ASP A 91 -4.17 -8.71 30.81
N THR A 92 -4.25 -8.54 32.13
CA THR A 92 -5.52 -8.26 32.84
C THR A 92 -5.73 -6.79 33.15
N ARG A 93 -4.75 -5.91 32.88
CA ARG A 93 -4.77 -4.51 33.34
C ARG A 93 -5.06 -4.36 34.83
N ASN A 94 -4.54 -5.28 35.65
CA ASN A 94 -4.78 -5.38 37.10
C ASN A 94 -6.24 -5.72 37.48
N ASP A 95 -7.00 -6.27 36.54
CA ASP A 95 -8.30 -6.88 36.82
C ASP A 95 -8.13 -8.39 37.06
N THR A 96 -9.24 -9.04 37.39
CA THR A 96 -9.40 -10.48 37.64
C THR A 96 -9.38 -11.34 36.37
N GLU A 97 -9.63 -10.75 35.21
CA GLU A 97 -9.67 -11.43 33.92
C GLU A 97 -8.85 -10.69 32.86
N SER A 98 -8.43 -11.41 31.82
CA SER A 98 -7.69 -10.79 30.71
C SER A 98 -8.58 -9.84 29.91
N ILE A 99 -7.97 -8.79 29.34
CA ILE A 99 -8.75 -7.72 28.70
C ILE A 99 -9.53 -8.17 27.47
N ILE A 100 -9.22 -9.34 26.88
CA ILE A 100 -10.02 -9.92 25.80
C ILE A 100 -11.49 -10.18 26.20
N ASN A 101 -11.76 -10.38 27.50
CA ASN A 101 -13.13 -10.59 28.00
C ASN A 101 -13.93 -9.28 28.13
N LYS A 102 -13.27 -8.12 27.97
CA LYS A 102 -13.97 -6.83 27.94
C LYS A 102 -14.55 -6.64 26.55
N GLN A 103 -15.88 -6.54 26.45
CA GLN A 103 -16.61 -6.45 25.16
C GLN A 103 -16.03 -5.37 24.24
N SER A 104 -15.72 -4.18 24.76
CA SER A 104 -15.16 -3.09 23.95
C SER A 104 -13.77 -3.40 23.37
N VAL A 105 -12.95 -4.23 24.04
CA VAL A 105 -11.67 -4.72 23.51
C VAL A 105 -11.92 -5.78 22.44
N ALA A 106 -12.87 -6.70 22.69
CA ALA A 106 -13.28 -7.69 21.71
C ALA A 106 -13.81 -7.05 20.42
N ASP A 107 -14.60 -5.97 20.52
CA ASP A 107 -15.13 -5.23 19.37
C ASP A 107 -14.01 -4.65 18.49
N LEU A 108 -12.95 -4.11 19.11
CA LEU A 108 -11.78 -3.62 18.37
C LEU A 108 -11.05 -4.77 17.65
N LEU A 109 -10.83 -5.90 18.34
CA LEU A 109 -10.21 -7.08 17.74
C LEU A 109 -11.06 -7.64 16.58
N ILE A 110 -12.38 -7.64 16.70
CA ILE A 110 -13.31 -8.05 15.65
C ILE A 110 -13.18 -7.13 14.44
N LYS A 111 -13.17 -5.81 14.63
CA LYS A 111 -12.95 -4.83 13.55
C LYS A 111 -11.62 -5.08 12.84
N MET A 112 -10.51 -5.18 13.59
CA MET A 112 -9.20 -5.48 13.03
C MET A 112 -9.19 -6.78 12.21
N LYS A 113 -9.87 -7.83 12.72
CA LYS A 113 -9.97 -9.12 12.04
C LYS A 113 -10.79 -9.02 10.75
N MET A 114 -11.91 -8.30 10.76
CA MET A 114 -12.73 -8.06 9.57
C MET A 114 -11.94 -7.33 8.49
N ARG A 115 -11.18 -6.28 8.84
CA ARG A 115 -10.32 -5.55 7.90
C ARG A 115 -9.27 -6.46 7.26
N CYS A 116 -8.63 -7.32 8.06
CA CYS A 116 -7.68 -8.32 7.56
C CYS A 116 -8.31 -9.26 6.52
N GLU A 117 -9.49 -9.82 6.82
CA GLU A 117 -10.16 -10.78 5.93
C GLU A 117 -10.67 -10.13 4.65
N ALA A 118 -11.41 -9.02 4.78
CA ALA A 118 -11.93 -8.28 3.63
C ALA A 118 -10.80 -7.78 2.72
N GLY A 119 -9.74 -7.22 3.32
CA GLY A 119 -8.58 -6.75 2.58
C GLY A 119 -7.86 -7.87 1.84
N ARG A 120 -7.70 -9.05 2.47
CA ARG A 120 -7.07 -10.21 1.83
C ARG A 120 -7.88 -10.72 0.66
N ALA A 121 -9.19 -10.86 0.83
CA ALA A 121 -10.09 -11.32 -0.24
C ALA A 121 -10.06 -10.36 -1.44
N LEU A 122 -10.16 -9.05 -1.19
CA LEU A 122 -10.11 -8.03 -2.24
C LEU A 122 -8.75 -7.99 -2.94
N THR A 123 -7.66 -8.10 -2.18
CA THR A 123 -6.29 -8.19 -2.73
C THR A 123 -6.11 -9.42 -3.62
N TRP A 124 -6.58 -10.59 -3.18
CA TRP A 124 -6.52 -11.80 -4.00
C TRP A 124 -7.34 -11.68 -5.28
N LYS A 125 -8.56 -11.11 -5.20
CA LYS A 125 -9.37 -10.82 -6.39
C LYS A 125 -8.59 -9.94 -7.36
N ALA A 126 -8.06 -8.81 -6.88
CA ALA A 126 -7.24 -7.89 -7.68
C ALA A 126 -6.07 -8.61 -8.36
N CYS A 127 -5.17 -9.22 -7.57
CA CYS A 127 -3.97 -9.87 -8.10
C CYS A 127 -4.30 -11.05 -9.04
N SER A 128 -5.42 -11.74 -8.85
CA SER A 128 -5.85 -12.82 -9.75
C SER A 128 -6.36 -12.34 -11.10
N SER A 129 -6.79 -11.06 -11.19
CA SER A 129 -7.37 -10.45 -12.38
C SER A 129 -6.34 -9.71 -13.25
N VAL A 130 -5.28 -9.16 -12.65
CA VAL A 130 -4.24 -8.40 -13.36
C VAL A 130 -3.62 -9.24 -14.48
N GLY A 131 -3.61 -8.69 -15.70
CA GLY A 131 -3.11 -9.36 -16.90
C GLY A 131 -4.05 -10.42 -17.50
N ARG A 132 -5.25 -10.63 -16.93
CA ARG A 132 -6.23 -11.61 -17.41
C ARG A 132 -7.57 -10.99 -17.79
N LEU A 133 -8.00 -9.95 -17.08
CA LEU A 133 -9.29 -9.30 -17.28
C LEU A 133 -9.08 -7.83 -17.65
N PRO A 134 -9.84 -7.28 -18.63
CA PRO A 134 -9.84 -5.84 -18.93
C PRO A 134 -10.20 -4.97 -17.72
N GLU A 135 -11.04 -5.48 -16.81
CA GLU A 135 -11.57 -4.77 -15.64
C GLU A 135 -10.65 -4.87 -14.40
N ALA A 136 -9.46 -5.44 -14.55
CA ALA A 136 -8.53 -5.66 -13.45
C ALA A 136 -8.04 -4.35 -12.79
N ALA A 137 -7.97 -3.26 -13.55
CA ALA A 137 -7.49 -1.97 -13.06
C ALA A 137 -8.36 -1.43 -11.92
N GLU A 138 -9.69 -1.44 -12.10
CA GLU A 138 -10.64 -1.01 -11.08
C GLU A 138 -10.43 -1.79 -9.77
N THR A 139 -10.39 -3.12 -9.86
CA THR A 139 -10.27 -3.97 -8.67
C THR A 139 -8.92 -3.78 -7.98
N ALA A 140 -7.83 -3.57 -8.72
CA ALA A 140 -6.50 -3.28 -8.17
C ALA A 140 -6.46 -1.94 -7.44
N HIS A 141 -7.04 -0.88 -8.01
CA HIS A 141 -7.10 0.42 -7.36
C HIS A 141 -8.00 0.40 -6.13
N LEU A 142 -9.15 -0.27 -6.18
CA LEU A 142 -10.03 -0.46 -5.03
C LEU A 142 -9.33 -1.25 -3.92
N ALA A 143 -8.58 -2.31 -4.25
CA ALA A 143 -7.79 -3.07 -3.29
C ALA A 143 -6.75 -2.19 -2.59
N LYS A 144 -6.01 -1.37 -3.35
CA LYS A 144 -5.01 -0.44 -2.83
C LYS A 144 -5.67 0.56 -1.87
N ILE A 145 -6.73 1.24 -2.31
CA ILE A 145 -7.44 2.26 -1.52
C ILE A 145 -7.96 1.63 -0.22
N PHE A 146 -8.73 0.55 -0.33
CA PHE A 146 -9.34 -0.10 0.82
C PHE A 146 -8.28 -0.58 1.80
N CYS A 147 -7.30 -1.38 1.35
CA CYS A 147 -6.36 -2.00 2.27
C CYS A 147 -5.42 -0.98 2.93
N SER A 148 -4.94 0.01 2.18
CA SER A 148 -4.03 1.03 2.72
C SER A 148 -4.69 1.91 3.79
N GLU A 149 -5.93 2.36 3.58
CA GLU A 149 -6.68 3.14 4.56
C GLU A 149 -7.02 2.29 5.80
N ASN A 150 -7.42 1.04 5.58
CA ASN A 150 -7.73 0.09 6.65
C ASN A 150 -6.49 -0.29 7.48
N ALA A 151 -5.29 -0.29 6.88
CA ALA A 151 -4.06 -0.56 7.60
C ALA A 151 -3.78 0.47 8.70
N VAL A 152 -3.97 1.76 8.39
CA VAL A 152 -3.86 2.83 9.39
C VAL A 152 -4.88 2.64 10.50
N GLN A 153 -6.15 2.41 10.16
CA GLN A 153 -7.22 2.22 11.14
C GLN A 153 -6.99 1.00 12.03
N CYS A 154 -6.50 -0.11 11.47
CA CYS A 154 -6.18 -1.32 12.22
C CYS A 154 -5.08 -1.07 13.26
N VAL A 155 -4.06 -0.27 12.95
CA VAL A 155 -3.03 0.11 13.95
C VAL A 155 -3.63 0.95 15.07
N ILE A 156 -4.47 1.94 14.74
CA ILE A 156 -5.16 2.77 15.74
C ILE A 156 -6.08 1.94 16.64
N GLU A 157 -6.85 1.01 16.07
CA GLU A 157 -7.68 0.07 16.83
C GLU A 157 -6.84 -0.80 17.78
N GLY A 158 -5.70 -1.32 17.30
CA GLY A 158 -4.77 -2.10 18.12
C GLY A 158 -4.17 -1.28 19.27
N MET A 159 -3.79 -0.04 19.00
CA MET A 159 -3.30 0.88 20.04
C MET A 159 -4.37 1.17 21.09
N ASN A 160 -5.62 1.39 20.68
CA ASN A 160 -6.73 1.63 21.59
C ASN A 160 -7.08 0.40 22.45
N ALA A 161 -6.99 -0.80 21.88
CA ALA A 161 -7.22 -2.06 22.61
C ALA A 161 -6.15 -2.31 23.67
N VAL A 162 -4.89 -2.00 23.37
CA VAL A 162 -3.78 -2.12 24.34
C VAL A 162 -3.77 -0.95 25.34
N GLY A 163 -4.16 0.25 24.93
CA GLY A 163 -4.08 1.47 25.74
C GLY A 163 -2.66 2.05 25.80
N VAL A 164 -2.36 2.82 26.85
CA VAL A 164 -1.13 3.66 26.94
C VAL A 164 0.19 2.90 26.70
N GLN A 165 0.25 1.60 27.02
CA GLN A 165 1.45 0.79 26.75
C GLN A 165 1.78 0.69 25.26
N ALA A 166 0.79 0.73 24.36
CA ALA A 166 1.03 0.71 22.91
C ALA A 166 1.92 1.87 22.46
N TYR A 167 1.90 2.98 23.19
CA TYR A 167 2.71 4.16 22.88
C TYR A 167 4.18 4.01 23.27
N GLN A 168 4.55 2.97 24.03
CA GLN A 168 5.94 2.71 24.38
C GLN A 168 6.65 1.98 23.23
N ALA A 169 7.88 2.41 22.91
CA ALA A 169 8.67 1.87 21.79
C ALA A 169 8.78 0.34 21.81
N LYS A 170 8.91 -0.28 22.99
CA LYS A 170 9.05 -1.74 23.14
C LYS A 170 7.86 -2.57 22.63
N PHE A 171 6.67 -1.98 22.52
CA PHE A 171 5.49 -2.65 21.98
C PHE A 171 5.32 -2.47 20.46
N HIS A 172 6.18 -1.68 19.81
CA HIS A 172 6.31 -1.55 18.36
C HIS A 172 5.08 -1.01 17.58
N TYR A 173 3.99 -0.59 18.24
CA TYR A 173 2.86 0.02 17.54
C TYR A 173 3.22 1.33 16.84
N GLY A 174 4.10 2.14 17.43
CA GLY A 174 4.58 3.37 16.78
C GLY A 174 5.33 3.11 15.45
N VAL A 175 6.09 2.02 15.37
CA VAL A 175 6.74 1.59 14.12
C VAL A 175 5.68 1.20 13.08
N LEU A 176 4.71 0.37 13.48
CA LEU A 176 3.61 -0.03 12.60
C LEU A 176 2.77 1.16 12.13
N LEU A 177 2.54 2.15 12.99
CA LEU A 177 1.78 3.36 12.64
C LEU A 177 2.51 4.19 11.58
N ASN A 178 3.82 4.39 11.76
CA ASN A 178 4.63 5.12 10.80
C ASN A 178 4.72 4.41 9.45
N ASP A 179 4.86 3.08 9.45
CA ASP A 179 4.85 2.28 8.22
C ASP A 179 3.47 2.33 7.54
N ALA A 180 2.38 2.15 8.31
CA ALA A 180 1.02 2.19 7.79
C ALA A 180 0.66 3.55 7.16
N ALA A 181 1.14 4.66 7.74
CA ALA A 181 0.88 6.01 7.25
C ALA A 181 1.41 6.27 5.83
N CYS A 182 2.42 5.51 5.39
CA CYS A 182 2.97 5.59 4.03
C CYS A 182 2.01 4.98 2.98
N LEU A 183 1.25 3.94 3.35
CA LEU A 183 0.52 3.12 2.38
C LEU A 183 -0.56 3.88 1.59
N PRO A 184 -1.34 4.80 2.18
CA PRO A 184 -2.32 5.57 1.43
C PRO A 184 -1.69 6.61 0.48
N ILE A 185 -0.44 7.00 0.71
CA ILE A 185 0.20 8.13 0.02
C ILE A 185 1.21 7.71 -1.06
N PHE A 186 1.91 6.59 -0.89
CA PHE A 186 2.84 6.07 -1.89
C PHE A 186 2.13 5.24 -2.98
N ASP A 187 2.90 4.84 -4.00
CA ASP A 187 2.41 3.99 -5.12
C ASP A 187 1.12 4.54 -5.75
N GLY A 188 1.15 5.83 -6.10
CA GLY A 188 -0.03 6.61 -6.45
C GLY A 188 -0.92 6.85 -5.23
N GLY A 189 -0.86 8.06 -4.68
CA GLY A 189 -1.66 8.41 -3.50
C GLY A 189 -3.16 8.25 -3.74
N ASN A 190 -3.89 7.81 -2.72
CA ASN A 190 -5.32 7.47 -2.85
C ASN A 190 -6.15 8.66 -3.34
N VAL A 191 -5.89 9.85 -2.82
CA VAL A 191 -6.69 11.06 -3.09
C VAL A 191 -6.47 11.58 -4.52
N GLY A 192 -5.21 11.84 -4.88
CA GLY A 192 -4.88 12.50 -6.14
C GLY A 192 -4.70 11.57 -7.35
N VAL A 193 -4.51 10.27 -7.12
CA VAL A 193 -4.21 9.31 -8.20
C VAL A 193 -5.28 8.22 -8.24
N ARG A 194 -5.30 7.31 -7.25
CA ARG A 194 -6.13 6.07 -7.37
C ARG A 194 -7.63 6.34 -7.45
N ARG A 195 -8.12 7.31 -6.68
CA ARG A 195 -9.55 7.71 -6.76
C ARG A 195 -9.87 8.41 -8.09
N ARG A 196 -8.91 9.05 -8.76
CA ARG A 196 -9.09 9.65 -10.09
C ARG A 196 -9.09 8.60 -11.18
N GLU A 197 -8.22 7.59 -11.08
CA GLU A 197 -8.21 6.43 -11.98
C GLU A 197 -9.54 5.66 -11.89
N VAL A 198 -10.05 5.39 -10.69
CA VAL A 198 -11.37 4.75 -10.50
C VAL A 198 -12.51 5.64 -11.01
N GLU A 199 -12.47 6.95 -10.74
CA GLU A 199 -13.46 7.91 -11.25
C GLU A 199 -13.49 7.95 -12.78
N ALA A 200 -12.34 7.90 -13.44
CA ALA A 200 -12.25 7.83 -14.90
C ALA A 200 -12.91 6.55 -15.46
N ILE A 201 -12.74 5.41 -14.78
CA ILE A 201 -13.39 4.15 -15.16
C ILE A 201 -14.92 4.28 -15.10
N PHE A 202 -15.46 4.96 -14.08
CA PHE A 202 -16.91 5.16 -13.94
C PHE A 202 -17.54 6.00 -15.05
N TYR A 203 -16.76 6.87 -15.70
CA TYR A 203 -17.23 7.68 -16.82
C TYR A 203 -17.28 6.93 -18.16
N TYR A 204 -16.70 5.74 -18.24
CA TYR A 204 -16.74 4.95 -19.46
C TYR A 204 -18.18 4.52 -19.78
N THR A 205 -18.68 4.85 -20.96
CA THR A 205 -20.08 4.57 -21.38
C THR A 205 -20.46 3.09 -21.28
N GLY A 206 -19.49 2.18 -21.45
CA GLY A 206 -19.67 0.74 -21.34
C GLY A 206 -19.32 0.14 -19.98
N TYR A 207 -19.21 0.95 -18.92
CA TYR A 207 -18.86 0.46 -17.59
C TYR A 207 -19.95 -0.47 -17.03
N ASP A 208 -19.54 -1.70 -16.68
CA ASP A 208 -20.37 -2.65 -15.95
C ASP A 208 -19.74 -2.90 -14.56
N PRO A 209 -20.40 -2.45 -13.46
CA PRO A 209 -19.85 -2.58 -12.11
C PRO A 209 -19.69 -4.04 -11.65
N LEU A 210 -20.28 -5.00 -12.37
CA LEU A 210 -20.23 -6.41 -12.03
C LEU A 210 -19.31 -7.22 -12.95
N ALA A 211 -18.73 -6.62 -13.99
CA ALA A 211 -17.91 -7.33 -14.97
C ALA A 211 -16.69 -8.01 -14.35
N SER A 212 -16.06 -7.39 -13.34
CA SER A 212 -14.94 -8.00 -12.61
C SER A 212 -15.32 -9.25 -11.78
N THR A 213 -16.62 -9.54 -11.62
CA THR A 213 -17.13 -10.69 -10.85
C THR A 213 -17.81 -11.72 -11.73
N PHE A 214 -18.66 -11.29 -12.66
CA PHE A 214 -19.48 -12.18 -13.50
C PHE A 214 -19.05 -12.20 -14.97
N GLY A 215 -18.00 -11.46 -15.33
CA GLY A 215 -17.61 -11.22 -16.71
C GLY A 215 -18.46 -10.14 -17.37
N SER A 216 -17.91 -9.50 -18.40
CA SER A 216 -18.65 -8.55 -19.23
C SER A 216 -19.82 -9.26 -19.92
N LYS A 217 -21.02 -8.67 -19.82
CA LYS A 217 -22.20 -9.12 -20.57
C LYS A 217 -22.02 -8.72 -22.04
N LEU A 218 -21.49 -9.64 -22.84
CA LEU A 218 -21.57 -9.56 -24.30
C LEU A 218 -23.03 -9.65 -24.77
#